data_AF-A0A973X9C1-F1
#
_entry.id   AF-A0A973X9C1-F1
#
_cell.length_a   1.000
_cell.length_b   1.000
_cell.length_c   1.000
_cell.angle_alpha   90.00
_cell.angle_beta   90.00
_cell.angle_gamma   90.00
#
_symmetry.space_group_name_H-M   'P 1'
#
loop_
_entity.id
_entity.type
_entity.pdbx_description
1 polymer ?
#
loop_
_entity_poly.entity_id
_entity_poly.type
_entity_poly.pdbx_seq_one_letter_code
_entity_poly.pdbx_strand_id
1 'polypeptide(L)'
;MPAAHQPTPHRLPVRYLVVIDAGGAMVARLFLATRELVNEFDAAVTEVSNMTAGLMPRMGALGAEWDKALEGFSPAQRAGAEVYTLAV
;
A
#
# COMPACT_ATOMS: atom_id res chain seq x y z
N MET A 1 -13.13 -8.79 35.65
CA MET A 1 -13.94 -8.18 34.57
C MET A 1 -13.01 -7.97 33.38
N PRO A 2 -13.25 -8.58 32.20
CA PRO A 2 -12.34 -8.48 31.06
C PRO A 2 -12.35 -7.07 30.48
N ALA A 3 -11.19 -6.57 30.06
CA ALA A 3 -11.03 -5.24 29.48
C ALA A 3 -11.91 -5.10 28.24
N ALA A 4 -12.78 -4.09 28.23
CA ALA A 4 -13.55 -3.71 27.07
C ALA A 4 -12.58 -3.49 25.90
N HIS A 5 -12.77 -4.30 24.87
CA HIS A 5 -12.13 -4.15 23.58
C HIS A 5 -12.43 -2.72 23.11
N GLN A 6 -11.46 -1.80 23.24
CA GLN A 6 -11.59 -0.48 22.65
C GLN A 6 -11.50 -0.69 21.13
N PRO A 7 -12.59 -0.49 20.36
CA PRO A 7 -12.46 -0.46 18.91
C PRO A 7 -11.53 0.70 18.60
N THR A 8 -10.30 0.37 18.20
CA THR A 8 -9.27 1.33 17.79
C THR A 8 -9.87 2.22 16.69
N PRO A 9 -9.55 3.52 16.68
CA PRO A 9 -10.25 4.51 15.88
C PRO A 9 -10.23 4.10 14.42
N HIS A 10 -11.43 3.94 13.85
CA HIS A 10 -11.81 4.11 12.45
C HIS A 10 -10.58 4.36 11.56
N ARG A 11 -9.84 3.30 11.18
CA ARG A 11 -8.82 3.43 10.15
C ARG A 11 -9.58 3.95 8.94
N LEU A 12 -9.26 5.17 8.52
CA LEU A 12 -9.73 5.71 7.26
C LEU A 12 -9.54 4.61 6.20
N PRO A 13 -10.56 4.33 5.37
CA PRO A 13 -10.52 3.19 4.47
C PRO A 13 -9.30 3.34 3.56
N VAL A 14 -8.35 2.41 3.73
CA VAL A 14 -7.24 2.26 2.82
C VAL A 14 -7.82 1.93 1.45
N ARG A 15 -7.43 2.72 0.46
CA ARG A 15 -8.02 2.64 -0.89
C ARG A 15 -7.00 2.16 -1.91
N TYR A 16 -5.73 2.35 -1.62
CA TYR A 16 -4.65 1.92 -2.48
C TYR A 16 -3.58 1.20 -1.66
N LEU A 17 -3.00 0.18 -2.26
CA LEU A 17 -1.84 -0.54 -1.74
C LEU A 17 -0.80 -0.54 -2.87
N VAL A 18 0.39 -0.04 -2.61
CA VAL A 18 1.47 -0.02 -3.60
C VAL A 18 2.58 -0.96 -3.14
N VAL A 19 2.84 -1.99 -3.93
CA VAL A 19 4.00 -2.86 -3.74
C VAL A 19 5.11 -2.36 -4.66
N ILE A 20 6.28 -2.05 -4.09
CA ILE A 20 7.42 -1.51 -4.83
C ILE A 20 8.72 -2.13 -4.33
N ASP A 21 9.63 -2.45 -5.26
CA ASP A 21 10.97 -2.88 -4.91
C ASP A 21 11.79 -1.67 -4.40
N ALA A 22 12.22 -1.75 -3.14
CA ALA A 22 13.06 -0.76 -2.47
C ALA A 22 14.56 -1.14 -2.55
N GLY A 23 15.03 -1.64 -3.70
CA GLY A 23 16.44 -2.01 -3.89
C GLY A 23 16.77 -3.40 -3.37
N GLY A 24 15.89 -4.39 -3.64
CA GLY A 24 16.08 -5.79 -3.27
C GLY A 24 15.14 -6.30 -2.16
N ALA A 25 14.33 -5.43 -1.58
CA ALA A 25 13.23 -5.79 -0.70
C ALA A 25 11.91 -5.26 -1.28
N MET A 26 10.91 -6.12 -1.41
CA MET A 26 9.59 -5.69 -1.84
C MET A 26 8.84 -5.11 -0.64
N VAL A 27 8.42 -3.86 -0.77
CA VAL A 27 7.75 -3.11 0.29
C VAL A 27 6.34 -2.76 -0.16
N ALA A 28 5.36 -3.06 0.69
CA ALA A 28 3.95 -2.87 0.47
C ALA A 28 3.43 -1.69 1.32
N ARG A 29 3.13 -0.58 0.67
CA ARG A 29 2.66 0.65 1.32
C ARG A 29 1.16 0.86 1.14
N LEU A 30 0.43 0.99 2.25
CA LEU A 30 -0.99 1.29 2.27
C LEU A 30 -1.23 2.79 2.24
N PHE A 31 -2.10 3.22 1.34
CA PHE A 31 -2.49 4.60 1.14
C PHE A 31 -4.00 4.78 1.26
N LEU A 32 -4.40 5.93 1.77
CA LEU A 32 -5.80 6.38 1.78
C LEU A 32 -6.25 6.84 0.39
N ALA A 33 -7.55 7.13 0.27
CA ALA A 33 -8.10 7.82 -0.90
C ALA A 33 -7.37 9.15 -1.21
N THR A 34 -6.83 9.82 -0.19
CA THR A 34 -6.03 11.04 -0.29
C THR A 34 -4.58 10.79 -0.75
N ARG A 35 -4.18 9.52 -0.98
CA ARG A 35 -2.79 9.07 -1.18
C ARG A 35 -1.86 9.38 0.01
N GLU A 36 -2.42 9.49 1.20
CA GLU A 36 -1.64 9.57 2.44
C GLU A 36 -1.20 8.18 2.88
N LEU A 37 0.09 8.03 3.17
CA LEU A 37 0.66 6.79 3.69
C LEU A 37 0.07 6.52 5.08
N VAL A 38 -0.65 5.41 5.21
CA VAL A 38 -1.20 4.95 6.49
C VAL A 38 -0.19 4.06 7.18
N ASN A 39 0.35 3.10 6.42
CA ASN A 39 1.22 2.08 6.96
C ASN A 39 2.09 1.46 5.88
N GLU A 40 3.20 0.88 6.29
CA GLU A 40 4.15 0.17 5.44
C GLU A 40 4.33 -1.25 5.99
N PHE A 41 4.33 -2.22 5.09
CA PHE A 41 4.54 -3.62 5.38
C PHE A 41 5.60 -4.18 4.44
N ASP A 42 6.23 -5.27 4.87
CA ASP A 42 7.00 -6.09 3.96
C ASP A 42 6.02 -6.83 3.03
N ALA A 43 6.28 -6.85 1.72
CA ALA A 43 5.41 -7.52 0.77
C ALA A 43 5.39 -9.05 0.97
N ALA A 44 6.35 -9.61 1.70
CA ALA A 44 6.37 -11.02 2.05
C ALA A 44 5.32 -11.40 3.13
N VAL A 45 4.62 -10.44 3.73
CA VAL A 45 3.63 -10.71 4.79
C VAL A 45 2.33 -11.26 4.19
N THR A 46 1.83 -12.36 4.75
CA THR A 46 0.59 -13.02 4.34
C THR A 46 -0.62 -12.08 4.29
N GLU A 47 -0.66 -11.07 5.16
CA GLU A 47 -1.72 -10.04 5.18
C GLU A 47 -1.78 -9.27 3.86
N VAL A 48 -0.63 -8.87 3.29
CA VAL A 48 -0.56 -8.18 1.99
C VAL A 48 -1.09 -9.10 0.90
N SER A 49 -0.64 -10.36 0.86
CA SER A 49 -1.10 -11.36 -0.11
C SER A 49 -2.60 -11.63 -0.02
N ASN A 50 -3.17 -11.65 1.19
CA ASN A 50 -4.61 -11.81 1.38
C ASN A 50 -5.38 -10.55 0.95
N MET A 51 -4.84 -9.36 1.18
CA MET A 51 -5.46 -8.10 0.76
C MET A 51 -5.42 -7.91 -0.76
N THR A 52 -4.39 -8.41 -1.43
CA THR A 52 -4.25 -8.36 -2.90
C THR A 52 -4.84 -9.56 -3.60
N ALA A 53 -5.24 -10.60 -2.86
CA ALA A 53 -5.80 -11.83 -3.43
C ALA A 53 -7.06 -11.52 -4.25
N GLY A 54 -6.99 -11.78 -5.56
CA GLY A 54 -8.09 -11.54 -6.49
C GLY A 54 -8.22 -10.10 -6.97
N LEU A 55 -7.35 -9.19 -6.54
CA LEU A 55 -7.24 -7.84 -7.09
C LEU A 55 -6.22 -7.82 -8.22
N MET A 56 -6.53 -7.08 -9.28
CA MET A 56 -5.58 -6.84 -10.36
C MET A 56 -4.72 -5.62 -10.02
N PRO A 57 -3.40 -5.79 -9.85
CA PRO A 57 -2.51 -4.65 -9.69
C PRO A 57 -2.45 -3.88 -11.01
N ARG A 58 -2.44 -2.56 -10.91
CA ARG A 58 -1.96 -1.70 -11.98
C ARG A 58 -0.45 -1.61 -11.85
N MET A 59 0.28 -2.13 -12.83
CA MET A 59 1.72 -1.90 -12.94
C MET A 59 2.01 -0.45 -13.29
N GLY A 60 3.03 0.10 -12.65
CA GLY A 60 3.53 1.45 -12.87
C GLY A 60 2.80 2.50 -12.03
N ALA A 61 3.49 3.00 -11.01
CA ALA A 61 3.08 4.16 -10.23
C ALA A 61 3.79 5.44 -10.75
N LEU A 62 3.71 5.68 -12.06
CA LEU A 62 4.33 6.82 -12.74
C LEU A 62 3.44 8.08 -12.76
N GLY A 63 2.22 7.99 -12.23
CA GLY A 63 1.30 9.13 -12.15
C GLY A 63 1.81 10.22 -11.21
N ALA A 64 1.51 11.49 -11.52
CA ALA A 64 1.89 12.63 -10.69
C ALA A 64 1.35 12.53 -9.24
N GLU A 65 0.24 11.82 -9.04
CA GLU A 65 -0.32 11.52 -7.71
C GLU A 65 0.59 10.64 -6.84
N TRP A 66 1.44 9.82 -7.46
CA TRP A 66 2.40 8.94 -6.80
C TRP A 66 3.77 9.59 -6.63
N ASP A 67 4.02 10.71 -7.31
CA ASP A 67 5.34 11.35 -7.29
C ASP A 67 5.76 11.77 -5.87
N LYS A 68 4.79 12.36 -5.13
CA LYS A 68 4.95 12.75 -3.72
C LYS A 68 4.91 11.54 -2.77
N ALA A 69 4.03 10.58 -3.02
CA ALA A 69 3.87 9.40 -2.17
C ALA A 69 5.06 8.43 -2.26
N LEU A 70 5.68 8.35 -3.43
CA LEU A 70 6.85 7.52 -3.73
C LEU A 70 8.12 8.39 -3.85
N GLU A 71 8.12 9.58 -3.26
CA GLU A 71 9.31 10.44 -3.18
C GLU A 71 10.46 9.65 -2.54
N GLY A 72 11.60 9.57 -3.22
CA GLY A 72 12.74 8.72 -2.82
C GLY A 72 12.89 7.40 -3.60
N PHE A 73 11.89 6.99 -4.38
CA PHE A 73 12.00 5.83 -5.28
C PHE A 73 12.39 6.27 -6.69
N SER A 74 13.29 5.50 -7.31
CA SER A 74 13.72 5.74 -8.69
C SER A 74 12.56 5.51 -9.67
N PRO A 75 12.54 6.20 -10.82
CA PRO A 75 11.52 6.01 -11.84
C PRO A 75 11.43 4.55 -12.34
N ALA A 76 12.55 3.82 -12.36
CA ALA A 76 12.56 2.39 -12.67
C ALA A 76 11.80 1.56 -11.62
N GLN A 77 11.99 1.85 -10.33
CA GLN A 77 11.27 1.19 -9.24
C GLN A 77 9.77 1.52 -9.29
N ARG A 78 9.43 2.78 -9.59
CA ARG A 78 8.04 3.21 -9.76
C ARG A 78 7.38 2.58 -10.98
N ALA A 79 8.11 2.37 -12.08
CA ALA A 79 7.61 1.68 -13.26
C ALA A 79 7.31 0.20 -12.98
N GLY A 80 8.11 -0.44 -12.11
CA GLY A 80 7.88 -1.81 -11.64
C GLY A 80 6.91 -1.92 -10.45
N ALA A 81 6.38 -0.81 -9.93
CA ALA A 81 5.50 -0.83 -8.77
C ALA A 81 4.10 -1.35 -9.13
N GLU A 82 3.51 -2.14 -8.25
CA GLU A 82 2.19 -2.72 -8.38
C GLU A 82 1.20 -1.97 -7.50
N VAL A 83 0.27 -1.25 -8.11
CA VAL A 83 -0.76 -0.47 -7.42
C VAL A 83 -2.07 -1.26 -7.39
N TYR A 84 -2.41 -1.79 -6.23
CA TYR A 84 -3.68 -2.45 -5.97
C TYR A 84 -4.70 -1.41 -5.47
N THR A 85 -5.89 -1.42 -6.05
CA THR A 85 -7.01 -0.60 -5.54
C THR A 85 -7.89 -1.48 -4.66
N LEU A 86 -7.92 -1.17 -3.37
CA LEU A 86 -8.77 -1.86 -2.40
C LEU A 86 -10.18 -1.26 -2.51
N ALA A 87 -11.12 -2.04 -3.06
CA ALA A 87 -12.54 -1.72 -2.97
C ALA A 87 -13.02 -2.13 -1.57
N VAL A 88 -12.86 -1.23 -0.61
CA VAL A 88 -13.60 -1.29 0.66
C VAL A 88 -15.11 -1.32 0.41
#